data_AF-A0A4Q6APM8-F1
#
_entry.id   AF-A0A4Q6APM8-F1
#
_cell.length_a   1.000
_cell.length_b   1.000
_cell.length_c   1.000
_cell.angle_alpha   90.00
_cell.angle_beta   90.00
_cell.angle_gamma   90.00
#
_symmetry.space_group_name_H-M   'P 1'
#
loop_
_entity.id
_entity.type
_entity.pdbx_description
1 polymer ?
#
loop_
_entity_poly.entity_id
_entity_poly.type
_entity_poly.pdbx_seq_one_letter_code
_entity_poly.pdbx_strand_id
1 'polypeptide(L)'
;MELLKAASILSALVPLAAGYRNRKALLWYYPLAALSVDCLTLYLKHVAHLPFAWITNYYLVAEFLILCFVFRPVLAVRHRLFYFFIGAALLFFTITALPQNARSFNQAGASLFSFSYIAMGIAGLYLILRQQQILYLEKSWFFWLNTALILYASGNFLIFLFSDLRYRETGLFLDLWQIFQVLNITKNILLSPALYFYESGRRTR
;
A
#
# COMPACT_ATOMS: atom_id res chain seq x y z
N MET A 1 12.85 19.21 -5.57
CA MET A 1 12.06 18.41 -4.61
C MET A 1 10.55 18.44 -4.93
N GLU A 2 9.95 19.60 -5.19
CA GLU A 2 8.51 19.69 -5.51
C GLU A 2 8.08 18.87 -6.75
N LEU A 3 8.91 18.82 -7.80
CA LEU A 3 8.62 18.01 -9.00
C LEU A 3 8.50 16.52 -8.69
N LEU A 4 9.39 15.96 -7.87
CA LEU A 4 9.36 14.54 -7.48
C LEU A 4 8.10 14.22 -6.66
N LYS A 5 7.72 15.14 -5.76
CA LYS A 5 6.50 15.02 -4.96
C LYS A 5 5.25 15.07 -5.82
N ALA A 6 5.18 16.03 -6.77
CA ALA A 6 4.08 16.11 -7.73
C ALA A 6 3.99 14.86 -8.60
N ALA A 7 5.12 14.37 -9.11
CA ALA A 7 5.19 13.13 -9.88
C ALA A 7 4.72 11.92 -9.06
N SER A 8 5.10 11.84 -7.78
CA SER A 8 4.66 10.79 -6.86
C SER A 8 3.13 10.78 -6.69
N ILE A 9 2.52 11.93 -6.46
CA ILE A 9 1.06 12.05 -6.30
C ILE A 9 0.35 11.72 -7.62
N LEU A 10 0.78 12.34 -8.73
CA LEU A 10 0.17 12.15 -10.04
C LEU A 10 0.39 10.75 -10.62
N SER A 11 1.41 10.01 -10.16
CA SER A 11 1.67 8.65 -10.61
C SER A 11 0.50 7.70 -10.36
N ALA A 12 -0.36 7.98 -9.37
CA ALA A 12 -1.58 7.20 -9.13
C ALA A 12 -2.61 7.29 -10.27
N LEU A 13 -2.53 8.31 -11.14
CA LEU A 13 -3.39 8.42 -12.32
C LEU A 13 -3.10 7.33 -13.35
N VAL A 14 -1.86 6.84 -13.44
CA VAL A 14 -1.46 5.81 -14.40
C VAL A 14 -2.21 4.48 -14.16
N PRO A 15 -2.19 3.88 -12.94
CA PRO A 15 -2.94 2.67 -12.68
C PRO A 15 -4.46 2.89 -12.76
N LEU A 16 -4.96 4.08 -12.41
CA LEU A 16 -6.39 4.41 -12.57
C LEU A 16 -6.84 4.39 -14.03
N ALA A 17 -6.04 4.98 -14.93
CA ALA A 17 -6.29 4.98 -16.36
C ALA A 17 -6.18 3.57 -16.96
N ALA A 18 -5.10 2.85 -16.63
CA ALA A 18 -4.89 1.47 -17.10
C ALA A 18 -6.00 0.51 -16.63
N GLY A 19 -6.49 0.72 -15.41
CA GLY A 19 -7.55 -0.07 -14.79
C GLY A 19 -8.98 0.41 -15.03
N TYR A 20 -9.20 1.45 -15.85
CA TYR A 20 -10.53 2.07 -15.98
C TYR A 20 -11.64 1.10 -16.40
N ARG A 21 -11.33 0.14 -17.27
CA ARG A 21 -12.25 -0.94 -17.67
C ARG A 21 -12.66 -1.81 -16.48
N ASN A 22 -11.78 -1.96 -15.51
CA ASN A 22 -11.91 -2.78 -14.31
C ASN A 22 -12.31 -1.96 -13.08
N ARG A 23 -12.99 -0.80 -13.23
CA ARG A 23 -13.38 0.10 -12.12
C ARG A 23 -14.22 -0.54 -10.99
N LYS A 24 -14.85 -1.69 -11.26
CA LYS A 24 -15.59 -2.46 -10.24
C LYS A 24 -14.68 -3.34 -9.38
N ALA A 25 -13.41 -3.52 -9.77
CA ALA A 25 -12.44 -4.28 -9.01
C ALA A 25 -12.05 -3.52 -7.74
N LEU A 26 -11.99 -4.24 -6.61
CA LEU A 26 -11.57 -3.65 -5.35
C LEU A 26 -10.17 -3.02 -5.44
N LEU A 27 -9.27 -3.62 -6.22
CA LEU A 27 -7.92 -3.13 -6.46
C LEU A 27 -7.90 -1.74 -7.13
N TRP A 28 -8.93 -1.37 -7.89
CA TRP A 28 -8.98 -0.05 -8.56
C TRP A 28 -9.17 1.09 -7.55
N TYR A 29 -9.85 0.82 -6.44
CA TYR A 29 -10.02 1.78 -5.35
C TYR A 29 -8.72 2.04 -4.57
N TYR A 30 -7.71 1.17 -4.70
CA TYR A 30 -6.44 1.34 -4.00
C TYR A 30 -5.70 2.62 -4.43
N PRO A 31 -5.32 2.82 -5.72
CA PRO A 31 -4.70 4.06 -6.16
C PRO A 31 -5.63 5.27 -6.05
N LEU A 32 -6.96 5.08 -6.14
CA LEU A 32 -7.92 6.17 -5.97
C LEU A 32 -7.90 6.71 -4.53
N ALA A 33 -7.91 5.81 -3.53
CA ALA A 33 -7.84 6.18 -2.13
C ALA A 33 -6.52 6.92 -1.83
N ALA A 34 -5.41 6.42 -2.37
CA ALA A 34 -4.10 7.06 -2.24
C ALA A 34 -4.10 8.48 -2.81
N LEU A 35 -4.53 8.66 -4.06
CA LEU A 35 -4.61 9.97 -4.70
C LEU A 35 -5.53 10.94 -3.95
N SER A 36 -6.68 10.45 -3.48
CA SER A 36 -7.66 11.27 -2.73
C SER A 36 -7.05 11.78 -1.42
N VAL A 37 -6.33 10.91 -0.71
CA VAL A 37 -5.67 11.25 0.55
C VAL A 37 -4.48 12.17 0.35
N ASP A 38 -3.70 11.98 -0.70
CA ASP A 38 -2.59 12.87 -1.04
C ASP A 38 -3.09 14.29 -1.36
N CYS A 39 -4.12 14.41 -2.20
CA CYS A 39 -4.76 15.68 -2.51
C CYS A 39 -5.35 16.35 -1.26
N LEU A 40 -6.05 15.58 -0.41
CA LEU A 40 -6.62 16.10 0.83
C LEU A 40 -5.52 16.56 1.81
N THR A 41 -4.43 15.80 1.92
CA THR A 41 -3.29 16.14 2.77
C THR A 41 -2.61 17.42 2.30
N LEU A 42 -2.43 17.60 0.98
CA LEU A 42 -1.91 18.84 0.41
C LEU A 42 -2.80 20.03 0.74
N TYR A 43 -4.11 19.89 0.53
CA TYR A 43 -5.09 20.93 0.84
C TYR A 43 -5.03 21.33 2.31
N LEU A 44 -5.08 20.36 3.22
CA LEU A 44 -5.07 20.63 4.66
C LEU A 44 -3.77 21.25 5.14
N LYS A 45 -2.63 20.84 4.56
CA LYS A 45 -1.32 21.39 4.88
C LYS A 45 -1.16 22.84 4.41
N HIS A 46 -1.55 23.14 3.17
CA HIS A 46 -1.23 24.41 2.53
C HIS A 46 -2.35 25.45 2.58
N VAL A 47 -3.60 25.02 2.67
CA VAL A 47 -4.77 25.92 2.66
C VAL A 47 -5.38 26.04 4.05
N ALA A 48 -5.64 24.91 4.72
CA ALA A 48 -6.35 24.92 6.01
C ALA A 48 -5.42 25.04 7.24
N HIS A 49 -4.11 24.80 7.07
CA HIS A 49 -3.12 24.72 8.15
C HIS A 49 -3.51 23.78 9.31
N LEU A 50 -4.23 22.70 8.99
CA LEU A 50 -4.71 21.72 9.96
C LEU A 50 -3.75 20.52 10.08
N PRO A 51 -3.65 19.89 11.28
CA PRO A 51 -2.93 18.63 11.41
C PRO A 51 -3.58 17.57 10.52
N PHE A 52 -2.77 16.83 9.77
CA PHE A 52 -3.24 15.85 8.77
C PHE A 52 -2.92 14.39 9.13
N ALA A 53 -2.21 14.14 10.24
CA ALA A 53 -1.76 12.79 10.62
C ALA A 53 -2.93 11.80 10.83
N TRP A 54 -4.07 12.28 11.33
CA TRP A 54 -5.26 11.45 11.51
C TRP A 54 -5.77 10.89 10.18
N ILE A 55 -5.77 11.68 9.11
CA ILE A 55 -6.16 11.22 7.76
C ILE A 55 -5.20 10.16 7.27
N THR A 56 -3.90 10.36 7.50
CA THR A 56 -2.90 9.36 7.12
C THR A 56 -3.12 8.04 7.87
N ASN A 57 -3.45 8.08 9.17
CA ASN A 57 -3.79 6.88 9.94
C ASN A 57 -5.06 6.19 9.41
N TYR A 58 -6.11 6.95 9.08
CA TYR A 58 -7.32 6.39 8.44
C TYR A 58 -7.01 5.75 7.08
N TYR A 59 -6.17 6.41 6.28
CA TYR A 59 -5.71 5.87 5.01
C TYR A 59 -4.97 4.54 5.18
N LEU A 60 -4.08 4.43 6.16
CA LEU A 60 -3.37 3.17 6.44
C LEU A 60 -4.33 2.02 6.74
N VAL A 61 -5.36 2.28 7.56
CA VAL A 61 -6.39 1.28 7.86
C VAL A 61 -7.20 0.91 6.61
N ALA A 62 -7.61 1.91 5.82
CA ALA A 62 -8.36 1.67 4.59
C ALA A 62 -7.54 0.88 3.56
N GLU A 63 -6.28 1.26 3.36
CA GLU A 63 -5.31 0.56 2.51
C GLU A 63 -5.15 -0.89 2.96
N PHE A 64 -4.92 -1.11 4.26
CA PHE A 64 -4.76 -2.45 4.84
C PHE A 64 -5.98 -3.33 4.56
N LEU A 65 -7.18 -2.81 4.81
CA LEU A 65 -8.43 -3.53 4.54
C LEU A 65 -8.60 -3.84 3.06
N ILE A 66 -8.41 -2.87 2.18
CA ILE A 66 -8.49 -3.05 0.71
C ILE A 66 -7.57 -4.19 0.28
N LEU A 67 -6.29 -4.15 0.69
CA LEU A 67 -5.31 -5.15 0.30
C LEU A 67 -5.64 -6.53 0.88
N CYS A 68 -6.01 -6.63 2.15
CA CYS A 68 -6.44 -7.89 2.73
C CYS A 68 -7.61 -8.51 1.94
N PHE A 69 -8.63 -7.72 1.59
CA PHE A 69 -9.77 -8.23 0.82
C PHE A 69 -9.42 -8.57 -0.64
N VAL A 70 -8.45 -7.89 -1.25
CA VAL A 70 -7.91 -8.29 -2.56
C VAL A 70 -7.20 -9.65 -2.49
N PHE A 71 -6.47 -9.92 -1.41
CA PHE A 71 -5.74 -11.18 -1.20
C PHE A 71 -6.61 -12.34 -0.71
N ARG A 72 -7.74 -12.05 -0.04
CA ARG A 72 -8.65 -13.06 0.52
C ARG A 72 -9.00 -14.20 -0.45
N PRO A 73 -9.47 -13.97 -1.69
CA PRO A 73 -9.82 -15.06 -2.60
C PRO A 73 -8.62 -15.87 -3.08
N VAL A 74 -7.38 -15.37 -2.90
CA VAL A 74 -6.17 -16.02 -3.42
C VAL A 74 -5.46 -16.87 -2.35
N LEU A 75 -5.39 -16.39 -1.11
CA LEU A 75 -4.63 -17.07 -0.05
C LEU A 75 -5.32 -18.33 0.50
N ALA A 76 -6.59 -18.60 0.14
CA ALA A 76 -7.35 -19.79 0.53
C ALA A 76 -7.29 -20.15 2.04
N VAL A 77 -7.04 -19.15 2.90
CA VAL A 77 -6.99 -19.34 4.35
C VAL A 77 -8.39 -19.60 4.89
N ARG A 78 -8.51 -20.48 5.90
CA ARG A 78 -9.78 -20.69 6.60
C ARG A 78 -10.38 -19.35 7.01
N HIS A 79 -11.65 -19.13 6.65
CA HIS A 79 -12.37 -17.87 6.86
C HIS A 79 -12.10 -17.24 8.24
N ARG A 80 -12.25 -18.02 9.32
CA ARG A 80 -12.05 -17.54 10.70
C ARG A 80 -10.64 -17.02 10.98
N LEU A 81 -9.60 -17.70 10.48
CA LEU A 81 -8.21 -17.28 10.67
C LEU A 81 -7.90 -15.98 9.94
N PHE A 82 -8.48 -15.80 8.74
CA PHE A 82 -8.32 -14.56 7.97
C PHE A 82 -8.89 -13.34 8.73
N TYR A 83 -10.11 -13.43 9.26
CA TYR A 83 -10.70 -12.34 10.05
C TYR A 83 -10.02 -12.16 11.40
N PHE A 84 -9.54 -13.24 12.02
CA PHE A 84 -8.75 -13.15 13.24
C PHE A 84 -7.46 -12.35 13.00
N PHE A 85 -6.74 -12.61 11.91
CA PHE A 85 -5.54 -11.86 11.54
C PHE A 85 -5.84 -10.37 11.33
N ILE A 86 -6.88 -10.03 10.56
CA ILE A 86 -7.30 -8.63 10.37
C ILE A 86 -7.65 -7.99 11.71
N GLY A 87 -8.46 -8.65 12.53
CA GLY A 87 -8.87 -8.16 13.84
C GLY A 87 -7.68 -7.91 14.77
N ALA A 88 -6.72 -8.85 14.81
CA ALA A 88 -5.50 -8.72 15.60
C ALA A 88 -4.62 -7.55 15.12
N ALA A 89 -4.44 -7.40 13.81
CA ALA A 89 -3.65 -6.31 13.24
C ALA A 89 -4.30 -4.93 13.50
N LEU A 90 -5.63 -4.83 13.35
CA LEU A 90 -6.37 -3.61 13.66
C LEU A 90 -6.35 -3.30 15.16
N LEU A 91 -6.48 -4.30 16.02
CA LEU A 91 -6.39 -4.13 17.47
C LEU A 91 -4.99 -3.65 17.88
N PHE A 92 -3.93 -4.21 17.28
CA PHE A 92 -2.57 -3.72 17.50
C PHE A 92 -2.44 -2.27 17.04
N PHE A 93 -2.98 -1.92 15.87
CA PHE A 93 -2.97 -0.56 15.36
C PHE A 93 -3.69 0.41 16.30
N THR A 94 -4.86 0.05 16.84
CA THR A 94 -5.59 0.91 17.77
C THR A 94 -4.85 1.05 19.10
N ILE A 95 -4.34 -0.04 19.68
CA ILE A 95 -3.57 0.00 20.94
C ILE A 95 -2.33 0.89 20.80
N THR A 96 -1.60 0.78 19.69
CA THR A 96 -0.40 1.61 19.45
C THR A 96 -0.72 3.06 19.11
N ALA A 97 -1.92 3.33 18.57
CA ALA A 97 -2.40 4.68 18.33
C ALA A 97 -2.91 5.38 19.60
N LEU A 98 -3.30 4.68 20.67
CA LEU A 98 -3.88 5.32 21.87
C LEU A 98 -2.90 6.23 22.65
N PRO A 99 -1.65 5.84 22.92
CA PRO A 99 -0.68 6.70 23.62
C PRO A 99 -0.24 7.90 22.78
N GLN A 100 -0.36 7.77 21.45
CA GLN A 100 -0.03 8.80 20.49
C GLN A 100 -1.28 9.66 20.31
N ASN A 101 -1.27 10.93 20.75
CA ASN A 101 -2.41 11.83 20.51
C ASN A 101 -2.96 11.67 19.07
N ALA A 102 -4.26 11.84 18.83
CA ALA A 102 -4.87 11.65 17.49
C ALA A 102 -4.22 12.48 16.35
N ARG A 103 -3.34 13.41 16.70
CA ARG A 103 -2.55 14.27 15.81
C ARG A 103 -1.17 13.70 15.43
N SER A 104 -0.76 12.56 15.96
CA SER A 104 0.49 11.87 15.60
C SER A 104 0.25 10.68 14.69
N PHE A 105 1.24 10.42 13.84
CA PHE A 105 1.22 9.31 12.89
C PHE A 105 1.63 8.01 13.59
N ASN A 106 0.81 6.97 13.49
CA ASN A 106 1.06 5.68 14.15
C ASN A 106 2.12 4.87 13.38
N GLN A 107 3.39 5.12 13.68
CA GLN A 107 4.52 4.46 13.03
C GLN A 107 4.55 2.95 13.29
N ALA A 108 4.28 2.50 14.52
CA ALA A 108 4.28 1.08 14.86
C ALA A 108 3.20 0.31 14.09
N GLY A 109 2.00 0.88 14.02
CA GLY A 109 0.91 0.34 13.20
C GLY A 109 1.25 0.32 11.70
N ALA A 110 1.83 1.39 11.18
CA ALA A 110 2.28 1.47 9.79
C ALA A 110 3.35 0.41 9.44
N SER A 111 4.29 0.17 10.35
CA SER A 111 5.29 -0.89 10.24
C SER A 111 4.66 -2.27 10.21
N LEU A 112 3.69 -2.55 11.09
CA LEU A 112 2.98 -3.83 11.10
C LEU A 112 2.22 -4.08 9.79
N PHE A 113 1.50 -3.07 9.28
CA PHE A 113 0.81 -3.19 8.00
C PHE A 113 1.78 -3.39 6.84
N SER A 114 2.88 -2.65 6.81
CA SER A 114 3.93 -2.83 5.79
C SER A 114 4.52 -4.23 5.83
N PHE A 115 4.83 -4.75 7.02
CA PHE A 115 5.29 -6.13 7.20
C PHE A 115 4.24 -7.15 6.73
N SER A 116 2.96 -6.90 7.03
CA SER A 116 1.86 -7.75 6.57
C SER A 116 1.77 -7.78 5.04
N TYR A 117 1.99 -6.65 4.36
CA TYR A 117 2.03 -6.59 2.90
C TYR A 117 3.20 -7.39 2.33
N ILE A 118 4.37 -7.33 2.96
CA ILE A 118 5.54 -8.14 2.56
C ILE A 118 5.21 -9.63 2.69
N ALA A 119 4.66 -10.05 3.84
CA ALA A 119 4.30 -11.45 4.09
C ALA A 119 3.23 -11.95 3.10
N MET A 120 2.16 -11.17 2.86
CA MET A 120 1.15 -11.48 1.85
C MET A 120 1.75 -11.53 0.45
N GLY A 121 2.65 -10.59 0.12
CA GLY A 121 3.37 -10.53 -1.14
C GLY A 121 4.17 -11.79 -1.43
N ILE A 122 4.99 -12.21 -0.46
CA ILE A 122 5.83 -13.41 -0.56
C ILE A 122 4.94 -14.67 -0.68
N ALA A 123 3.91 -14.79 0.17
CA ALA A 123 2.96 -15.90 0.08
C ALA A 123 2.25 -15.94 -1.28
N GLY A 124 1.90 -14.77 -1.83
CA GLY A 124 1.29 -14.63 -3.15
C GLY A 124 2.21 -15.10 -4.27
N LEU A 125 3.48 -14.68 -4.28
CA LEU A 125 4.47 -15.15 -5.25
C LEU A 125 4.71 -16.66 -5.12
N TYR A 126 4.82 -17.19 -3.90
CA TYR A 126 4.97 -18.62 -3.66
C TYR A 126 3.80 -19.42 -4.25
N LEU A 127 2.56 -18.94 -4.09
CA LEU A 127 1.38 -19.59 -4.69
C LEU A 127 1.43 -19.59 -6.22
N ILE A 128 1.86 -18.50 -6.85
CA ILE A 128 2.01 -18.42 -8.31
C ILE A 128 3.03 -19.47 -8.78
N LEU A 129 4.20 -19.53 -8.12
CA LEU A 129 5.26 -20.48 -8.46
C LEU A 129 4.82 -21.94 -8.28
N ARG A 130 4.06 -22.23 -7.22
CA ARG A 130 3.57 -23.58 -6.93
C ARG A 130 2.49 -24.05 -7.91
N GLN A 131 1.60 -23.15 -8.34
CA GLN A 131 0.49 -23.53 -9.21
C GLN A 131 0.94 -23.78 -10.65
N GLN A 132 2.03 -23.15 -11.12
CA GLN A 132 2.57 -23.28 -12.49
C GLN A 132 1.55 -23.09 -13.64
N GLN A 133 0.33 -22.61 -13.36
CA GLN A 133 -0.74 -22.46 -14.34
C GLN A 133 -0.50 -21.33 -15.34
N ILE A 134 0.47 -20.46 -15.05
CA ILE A 134 0.74 -19.26 -15.85
C ILE A 134 2.08 -19.44 -16.55
N LEU A 135 2.03 -19.72 -17.85
CA LEU A 135 3.22 -19.85 -18.71
C LEU A 135 4.01 -18.53 -18.82
N TYR A 136 3.31 -17.39 -18.66
CA TYR A 136 3.83 -16.03 -18.81
C TYR A 136 3.50 -15.19 -17.57
N LEU A 137 4.43 -15.09 -16.62
CA LEU A 137 4.24 -14.37 -15.35
C LEU A 137 3.84 -12.91 -15.56
N GLU A 138 4.33 -12.28 -16.63
CA GLU A 138 4.00 -10.90 -17.00
C GLU A 138 2.53 -10.68 -17.38
N LYS A 139 1.76 -11.74 -17.66
CA LYS A 139 0.31 -11.66 -17.90
C LYS A 139 -0.51 -11.83 -16.62
N SER A 140 0.13 -12.16 -15.50
CA SER A 140 -0.53 -12.35 -14.22
C SER A 140 -0.70 -11.03 -13.49
N TRP A 141 -1.96 -10.59 -13.30
CA TRP A 141 -2.24 -9.42 -12.47
C TRP A 141 -1.69 -9.57 -11.05
N PHE A 142 -1.75 -10.79 -10.51
CA PHE A 142 -1.35 -11.07 -9.14
C PHE A 142 0.17 -11.01 -9.01
N PHE A 143 0.93 -11.43 -10.03
CA PHE A 143 2.38 -11.26 -10.05
C PHE A 143 2.77 -9.78 -9.90
N TRP A 144 2.20 -8.91 -10.74
CA TRP A 144 2.47 -7.48 -10.70
C TRP A 144 2.07 -6.82 -9.38
N LEU A 145 0.91 -7.21 -8.82
CA LEU A 145 0.48 -6.71 -7.52
C LEU A 145 1.47 -7.09 -6.41
N ASN A 146 1.87 -8.37 -6.33
CA ASN A 146 2.80 -8.82 -5.30
C ASN A 146 4.16 -8.12 -5.42
N THR A 147 4.69 -7.98 -6.64
CA THR A 147 5.95 -7.28 -6.90
C THR A 147 5.87 -5.80 -6.49
N ALA A 148 4.78 -5.11 -6.85
CA ALA A 148 4.54 -3.72 -6.46
C ALA A 148 4.50 -3.56 -4.93
N LEU A 149 3.76 -4.45 -4.25
CA LEU A 149 3.59 -4.41 -2.80
C LEU A 149 4.89 -4.73 -2.06
N ILE A 150 5.62 -5.77 -2.44
CA ILE A 150 6.88 -6.13 -1.77
C ILE A 150 7.87 -4.98 -1.87
N LEU A 151 8.05 -4.41 -3.07
CA LEU A 151 9.03 -3.35 -3.31
C LEU A 151 8.69 -2.10 -2.50
N TYR A 152 7.43 -1.66 -2.55
CA TYR A 152 6.98 -0.49 -1.81
C TYR A 152 6.97 -0.72 -0.29
N ALA A 153 6.38 -1.83 0.15
CA ALA A 153 6.23 -2.12 1.57
C ALA A 153 7.57 -2.39 2.26
N SER A 154 8.55 -2.98 1.57
CA SER A 154 9.91 -3.14 2.12
C SER A 154 10.56 -1.79 2.37
N GLY A 155 10.46 -0.85 1.43
CA GLY A 155 10.98 0.50 1.65
C GLY A 155 10.25 1.25 2.75
N ASN A 156 8.92 1.20 2.77
CA ASN A 156 8.13 1.79 3.86
C ASN A 156 8.47 1.20 5.22
N PHE A 157 8.62 -0.12 5.28
CA PHE A 157 8.98 -0.83 6.49
C PHE A 157 10.34 -0.37 7.01
N LEU A 158 11.37 -0.28 6.16
CA LEU A 158 12.69 0.22 6.56
C LEU A 158 12.61 1.68 7.05
N ILE A 159 11.88 2.53 6.32
CA ILE A 159 11.67 3.92 6.71
C ILE A 159 11.05 3.98 8.11
N PHE A 160 9.93 3.30 8.36
CA PHE A 160 9.25 3.34 9.65
C PHE A 160 10.00 2.60 10.77
N LEU A 161 10.76 1.55 10.46
CA LEU A 161 11.60 0.85 11.43
C LEU A 161 12.69 1.77 11.98
N PHE A 162 13.27 2.63 11.14
CA PHE A 162 14.33 3.54 11.55
C PHE A 162 13.83 4.94 11.95
N SER A 163 12.51 5.14 12.16
CA SER A 163 11.91 6.38 12.71
C SER A 163 12.65 7.04 13.83
N ASP A 164 12.95 6.28 14.86
CA ASP A 164 13.42 6.88 16.10
C ASP A 164 14.90 7.26 16.01
N LEU A 165 15.66 6.58 15.16
CA LEU A 165 17.04 6.96 14.82
C LEU A 165 17.08 8.26 14.00
N ARG A 166 16.02 8.53 13.20
CA ARG A 166 15.92 9.71 12.32
C ARG A 166 15.77 11.04 13.06
N TYR A 167 15.37 11.04 14.34
CA TYR A 167 15.34 12.27 15.14
C TYR A 167 16.73 12.86 15.40
N ARG A 168 17.81 12.11 15.13
CA ARG A 168 19.19 12.55 15.41
C ARG A 168 19.94 13.11 14.18
N GLU A 169 19.50 12.81 12.95
CA GLU A 169 20.17 13.26 11.71
C GLU A 169 19.16 13.69 10.64
N THR A 170 18.96 15.00 10.49
CA THR A 170 17.95 15.61 9.60
C THR A 170 18.19 15.35 8.10
N GLY A 171 19.45 15.20 7.66
CA GLY A 171 19.80 14.94 6.26
C GLY A 171 19.35 13.57 5.77
N LEU A 172 19.65 12.52 6.53
CA LEU A 172 19.29 11.14 6.21
C LEU A 172 17.77 10.95 6.07
N PHE A 173 16.98 11.71 6.84
CA PHE A 173 15.51 11.68 6.71
C PHE A 173 15.01 12.22 5.37
N LEU A 174 15.60 13.31 4.87
CA LEU A 174 15.22 13.89 3.58
C LEU A 174 15.51 12.91 2.43
N ASP A 175 16.64 12.23 2.48
CA ASP A 175 17.02 11.24 1.46
C ASP A 175 16.10 10.02 1.48
N LEU A 176 15.79 9.49 2.67
CA LEU A 176 14.81 8.41 2.82
C LEU A 176 13.43 8.79 2.31
N TRP A 177 13.03 10.06 2.48
CA TRP A 177 11.75 10.55 1.95
C TRP A 177 11.74 10.68 0.42
N GLN A 178 12.89 10.97 -0.21
CA GLN A 178 13.02 10.94 -1.66
C GLN A 178 12.92 9.49 -2.17
N ILE A 179 13.58 8.55 -1.50
CA ILE A 179 13.47 7.12 -1.81
C ILE A 179 12.01 6.67 -1.72
N PHE A 180 11.28 7.08 -0.67
CA PHE A 180 9.85 6.81 -0.54
C PHE A 180 9.05 7.28 -1.78
N GLN A 181 9.30 8.51 -2.25
CA GLN A 181 8.61 9.04 -3.43
C GLN A 181 8.90 8.22 -4.69
N VAL A 182 10.16 7.83 -4.90
CA VAL A 182 10.56 6.96 -6.01
C VAL A 182 9.90 5.58 -5.93
N LEU A 183 9.84 4.99 -4.73
CA LEU A 183 9.16 3.71 -4.51
C LEU A 183 7.66 3.81 -4.75
N ASN A 184 7.02 4.91 -4.36
CA ASN A 184 5.60 5.14 -4.61
C ASN A 184 5.30 5.28 -6.12
N ILE A 185 6.14 6.00 -6.86
CA ILE A 185 6.06 6.07 -8.33
C ILE A 185 6.19 4.68 -8.94
N THR A 186 7.23 3.94 -8.55
CA THR A 186 7.48 2.57 -9.03
C THR A 186 6.30 1.65 -8.73
N LYS A 187 5.75 1.70 -7.50
CA LYS A 187 4.55 0.97 -7.11
C LYS A 187 3.38 1.26 -8.04
N ASN A 188 3.09 2.53 -8.32
CA ASN A 188 1.95 2.91 -9.16
C ASN A 188 2.16 2.48 -10.63
N ILE A 189 3.39 2.55 -11.15
CA ILE A 189 3.73 2.00 -12.46
C ILE A 189 3.46 0.49 -12.48
N LEU A 190 3.93 -0.26 -11.48
CA LEU A 190 3.74 -1.71 -11.40
C LEU A 190 2.29 -2.13 -11.12
N LEU A 191 1.49 -1.29 -10.46
CA LEU A 191 0.05 -1.50 -10.30
C LEU A 191 -0.72 -1.37 -11.62
N SER A 192 -0.16 -0.68 -12.60
CA SER A 192 -0.82 -0.46 -13.90
C SER A 192 -1.05 -1.77 -14.68
N PRO A 193 -0.03 -2.62 -14.92
CA PRO A 193 -0.27 -3.93 -15.52
C PRO A 193 -1.08 -4.86 -14.60
N ALA A 194 -0.96 -4.72 -13.27
CA ALA A 194 -1.81 -5.47 -12.34
C ALA A 194 -3.30 -5.17 -12.57
N LEU A 195 -3.67 -3.91 -12.67
CA LEU A 195 -5.05 -3.52 -12.94
C LEU A 195 -5.48 -3.83 -14.37
N TYR A 196 -4.61 -3.69 -15.35
CA TYR A 196 -4.91 -4.01 -16.75
C TYR A 196 -5.28 -5.49 -16.95
N PHE A 197 -4.50 -6.41 -16.36
CA PHE A 197 -4.72 -7.86 -16.49
C PHE A 197 -5.71 -8.45 -15.47
N TYR A 198 -6.33 -7.62 -14.61
CA TYR A 198 -7.16 -8.09 -13.49
C TYR A 198 -8.35 -8.96 -13.94
N GLU A 199 -9.07 -8.54 -14.97
CA GLU A 199 -10.24 -9.29 -15.48
C GLU A 199 -9.86 -10.63 -16.12
N SER A 200 -8.75 -10.67 -16.87
CA SER A 200 -8.28 -11.88 -17.54
C SER A 200 -8.00 -13.00 -16.54
N GLY A 201 -7.39 -12.69 -15.40
CA GLY A 201 -7.10 -13.68 -14.36
C GLY A 201 -8.31 -14.13 -13.53
N ARG A 202 -9.44 -13.42 -13.60
CA ARG A 202 -10.67 -13.78 -12.88
C ARG A 202 -11.55 -14.74 -13.67
N ARG A 203 -11.41 -14.78 -15.01
CA ARG A 203 -12.16 -15.69 -15.90
C ARG A 203 -11.52 -17.08 -16.03
N THR A 204 -10.24 -17.22 -15.67
CA THR A 204 -9.48 -18.47 -15.76
C THR A 204 -9.46 -19.28 -14.47
N ARG A 205 -10.16 -18.84 -13.42
CA ARG A 205 -10.34 -19.57 -12.15
C ARG A 205 -11.81 -19.90 -11.97
#